data_AF-W5NHT8-F1
#
_entry.id   AF-W5NHT8-F1
#
_cell.length_a   1.000
_cell.length_b   1.000
_cell.length_c   1.000
_cell.angle_alpha   90.00
_cell.angle_beta   90.00
_cell.angle_gamma   90.00
#
_symmetry.space_group_name_H-M   'P 1'
#
loop_
_entity.id
_entity.type
_entity.pdbx_description
1 polymer ?
#
loop_
_entity_poly.entity_id
_entity_poly.type
_entity_poly.pdbx_seq_one_letter_code
_entity_poly.pdbx_strand_id
1 'polypeptide(L)'
;RMALTFEEARRLGWILLKAIIRFAFMIINNLVAIPSYVLYLIALQPLRLMDSHTFWTIEGVMFKWLLAMVSSWGWVAGYTVTEWGDDVKPISEEEAMVIVNHQATGDVCTLMMCLQDKGTVVRKMMWLMDHIFKYTNFGLVSLIHGDFFIRQGKAHRDKQLSFLKDHLDKYYHSRDRKWIVLFPEGGFLRKRRETSQSFAKKNNLPSLVHVTLPRLGATQVILKTLGPQQENGSLGAGDASRTGKPRGLQWVIDITIAYPKAKPIDIQTWILGYRPPVVTHVHYRVYPIKEVPVETEPLTEWLYQRFVEKEELLAHFYETGAFPPPKGQKQAVSKEMTLDPVWLFTIQSFAFVSAYMWYNILQYFYCCVF
;
A
#
# COMPACT_ATOMS: atom_id res chain seq x y z
N ARG A 1 -1.31 11.21 -42.63
CA ARG A 1 -1.31 12.18 -41.51
C ARG A 1 -2.68 12.85 -41.50
N MET A 2 -3.58 12.45 -40.59
CA MET A 2 -4.85 13.17 -40.41
C MET A 2 -4.54 14.50 -39.73
N ALA A 3 -5.00 15.61 -40.31
CA ALA A 3 -4.95 16.92 -39.68
C ALA A 3 -5.84 16.87 -38.42
N LEU A 4 -5.29 17.24 -37.27
CA LEU A 4 -6.07 17.39 -36.04
C LEU A 4 -7.16 18.43 -36.29
N THR A 5 -8.41 18.11 -35.97
CA THR A 5 -9.48 19.09 -36.03
C THR A 5 -9.23 20.19 -34.98
N PHE A 6 -9.71 21.41 -35.22
CA PHE A 6 -9.58 22.53 -34.27
C PHE A 6 -10.13 22.17 -32.89
N GLU A 7 -11.20 21.38 -32.83
CA GLU A 7 -11.82 20.93 -31.59
C GLU A 7 -10.96 19.90 -30.83
N GLU A 8 -10.36 18.94 -31.53
CA GLU A 8 -9.39 18.02 -30.94
C GLU A 8 -8.14 18.75 -30.43
N ALA A 9 -7.67 19.76 -31.18
CA ALA A 9 -6.53 20.58 -30.76
C ALA A 9 -6.86 21.38 -29.49
N ARG A 10 -8.05 21.99 -29.41
CA ARG A 10 -8.54 22.68 -28.22
C ARG A 10 -8.65 21.74 -27.02
N ARG A 11 -9.21 20.55 -27.22
CA ARG A 11 -9.34 19.52 -26.17
C ARG A 11 -7.97 19.08 -25.67
N LEU A 12 -7.02 18.82 -26.57
CA LEU A 12 -5.67 18.41 -26.23
C LEU A 12 -4.93 19.52 -25.47
N GLY A 13 -5.06 20.77 -25.89
CA GLY A 13 -4.51 21.93 -25.19
C GLY A 13 -5.04 22.07 -23.77
N TRP A 14 -6.33 21.82 -23.56
CA TRP A 14 -6.93 21.83 -22.22
C TRP A 14 -6.42 20.69 -21.32
N ILE A 15 -6.29 19.48 -21.87
CA ILE A 15 -5.71 18.33 -21.15
C ILE A 15 -4.26 18.62 -20.75
N LEU A 16 -3.47 19.18 -21.67
CA LEU A 16 -2.07 19.55 -21.41
C LEU A 16 -1.95 20.62 -20.32
N LEU A 17 -2.77 21.67 -20.39
CA LEU A 17 -2.78 22.73 -19.37
C LEU A 17 -3.13 22.16 -17.98
N LYS A 18 -4.18 21.33 -17.89
CA LYS A 18 -4.55 20.64 -16.65
C LYS A 18 -3.41 19.77 -16.13
N ALA A 19 -2.77 18.99 -17.01
CA ALA A 19 -1.65 18.13 -16.64
C ALA A 19 -0.47 18.94 -16.09
N ILE A 20 -0.13 20.07 -16.69
CA ILE A 20 0.94 20.97 -16.22
C ILE A 20 0.60 21.55 -14.84
N ILE A 21 -0.62 22.09 -14.65
CA ILE A 21 -1.05 22.66 -13.36
C ILE A 21 -0.98 21.60 -12.27
N ARG A 22 -1.48 20.40 -12.54
CA ARG A 22 -1.48 19.29 -11.59
C ARG A 22 -0.07 18.79 -11.26
N PHE A 23 0.80 18.72 -12.27
CA PHE A 23 2.20 18.36 -12.08
C PHE A 23 2.94 19.41 -11.23
N ALA A 24 2.75 20.69 -11.52
CA ALA A 24 3.30 21.79 -10.75
C ALA A 24 2.80 21.76 -9.30
N PHE A 25 1.49 21.55 -9.10
CA PHE A 25 0.92 21.38 -7.77
C PHE A 25 1.55 20.20 -7.03
N MET A 26 1.69 19.04 -7.67
CA MET A 26 2.34 17.87 -7.08
C MET A 26 3.80 18.17 -6.68
N ILE A 27 4.57 18.85 -7.53
CA ILE A 27 5.96 19.23 -7.20
C ILE A 27 6.00 20.15 -5.99
N ILE A 28 5.24 21.25 -6.03
CA ILE A 28 5.19 22.22 -4.94
C ILE A 28 4.76 21.52 -3.64
N ASN A 29 3.74 20.67 -3.72
CA ASN A 29 3.23 19.92 -2.58
C ASN A 29 4.31 19.02 -1.95
N ASN A 30 5.09 18.29 -2.76
CA ASN A 30 6.20 17.49 -2.26
C ASN A 30 7.34 18.35 -1.68
N LEU A 31 7.65 19.50 -2.30
CA LEU A 31 8.69 20.43 -1.84
C LEU A 31 8.35 21.07 -0.50
N VAL A 32 7.06 21.25 -0.17
CA VAL A 32 6.64 21.81 1.12
C VAL A 32 6.42 20.73 2.17
N ALA A 33 5.74 19.63 1.81
CA ALA A 33 5.27 18.66 2.79
C ALA A 33 6.39 17.74 3.31
N ILE A 34 7.27 17.26 2.41
CA ILE A 34 8.31 16.28 2.80
C ILE A 34 9.41 16.92 3.65
N PRO A 35 9.98 18.08 3.29
CA PRO A 35 10.93 18.75 4.17
C PRO A 35 10.32 19.12 5.51
N SER A 36 9.07 19.61 5.54
CA SER A 36 8.37 19.91 6.80
C SER A 36 8.22 18.68 7.68
N TYR A 37 7.81 17.54 7.10
CA TYR A 37 7.75 16.25 7.79
C TYR A 37 9.10 15.85 8.40
N VAL A 38 10.19 15.95 7.63
CA VAL A 38 11.54 15.63 8.11
C VAL A 38 11.95 16.57 9.25
N LEU A 39 11.71 17.87 9.12
CA LEU A 39 12.05 18.88 10.12
C LEU A 39 11.28 18.68 11.42
N TYR A 40 9.98 18.36 11.34
CA TYR A 40 9.20 17.98 12.53
C TYR A 40 9.80 16.77 13.23
N LEU A 41 10.18 15.73 12.50
CA LEU A 41 10.77 14.55 13.11
C LEU A 41 12.16 14.80 13.70
N ILE A 42 12.96 15.69 13.11
CA ILE A 42 14.23 16.15 13.70
C ILE A 42 13.95 16.90 15.01
N ALA A 43 13.01 17.85 15.00
CA ALA A 43 12.65 18.62 16.18
C ALA A 43 12.07 17.73 17.30
N LEU A 44 11.38 16.65 16.95
CA LEU A 44 10.77 15.69 17.88
C LEU A 44 11.72 14.57 18.34
N GLN A 45 13.02 14.59 18.00
CA GLN A 45 13.95 13.57 18.50
C GLN A 45 14.05 13.48 20.03
N PRO A 46 14.01 14.58 20.82
CA PRO A 46 13.96 14.48 22.27
C PRO A 46 12.73 13.70 22.77
N LEU A 47 11.56 13.92 22.15
CA LEU A 47 10.35 13.18 22.46
C LEU A 47 10.53 11.68 22.18
N ARG A 48 11.23 11.31 21.11
CA ARG A 48 11.52 9.89 20.81
C ARG A 48 12.31 9.21 21.93
N LEU A 49 13.24 9.92 22.58
CA LEU A 49 14.05 9.37 23.67
C LEU A 49 13.25 9.25 24.97
N MET A 50 12.32 10.17 25.22
CA MET A 50 11.49 10.21 26.43
C MET A 50 10.27 9.30 26.35
N ASP A 51 9.56 9.32 25.22
CA ASP A 51 8.37 8.54 24.93
C ASP A 51 8.32 8.17 23.43
N SER A 52 8.98 7.05 23.13
CA SER A 52 9.02 6.49 21.77
C SER A 52 7.63 6.18 21.23
N HIS A 53 6.67 5.77 22.07
CA HIS A 53 5.33 5.40 21.60
C HIS A 53 4.56 6.63 21.08
N THR A 54 4.61 7.74 21.82
CA THR A 54 3.98 8.99 21.36
C THR A 54 4.68 9.54 20.12
N PHE A 55 6.01 9.45 20.03
CA PHE A 55 6.74 9.84 18.82
C PHE A 55 6.25 9.09 17.57
N TRP A 56 6.16 7.75 17.61
CA TRP A 56 5.69 6.96 16.46
C TRP A 56 4.21 7.16 16.17
N THR A 57 3.41 7.48 17.19
CA THR A 57 2.01 7.87 17.01
C THR A 57 1.90 9.18 16.20
N ILE A 58 2.69 10.20 16.55
CA ILE A 58 2.73 11.48 15.83
C ILE A 58 3.28 11.29 14.41
N GLU A 59 4.39 10.58 14.27
CA GLU A 59 4.99 10.26 12.96
C GLU A 59 3.99 9.60 12.04
N GLY A 60 3.28 8.57 12.53
CA GLY A 60 2.33 7.85 11.69
C GLY A 60 1.07 8.67 11.36
N VAL A 61 0.67 9.64 12.18
CA VAL A 61 -0.38 10.63 11.80
C VAL A 61 0.10 11.50 10.65
N MET A 62 1.33 12.02 10.72
CA MET A 62 1.91 12.81 9.62
C MET A 62 2.11 11.96 8.36
N PHE A 63 2.50 10.69 8.50
CA PHE A 63 2.57 9.75 7.38
C PHE A 63 1.22 9.56 6.71
N LYS A 64 0.13 9.37 7.49
CA LYS A 64 -1.23 9.32 6.95
C LYS A 64 -1.58 10.57 6.14
N TRP A 65 -1.19 11.75 6.63
CA TRP A 65 -1.41 13.01 5.92
C TRP A 65 -0.67 13.10 4.60
N LEU A 66 0.61 12.69 4.56
CA LEU A 66 1.38 12.62 3.31
C LEU A 66 0.72 11.67 2.28
N LEU A 67 0.27 10.50 2.72
CA LEU A 67 -0.45 9.56 1.84
C LEU A 67 -1.82 10.07 1.40
N ALA A 68 -2.48 10.89 2.22
CA ALA A 68 -3.72 11.55 1.84
C ALA A 68 -3.50 12.61 0.75
N MET A 69 -2.37 13.33 0.77
CA MET A 69 -1.99 14.22 -0.32
C MET A 69 -1.78 13.45 -1.63
N VAL A 70 -1.09 12.31 -1.60
CA VAL A 70 -0.94 11.42 -2.78
C VAL A 70 -2.30 10.93 -3.30
N SER A 71 -3.20 10.58 -2.37
CA SER A 71 -4.57 10.17 -2.67
C SER A 71 -5.35 11.29 -3.35
N SER A 72 -5.19 12.53 -2.89
CA SER A 72 -5.86 13.71 -3.44
C SER A 72 -5.51 13.96 -4.91
N TRP A 73 -4.31 13.60 -5.36
CA TRP A 73 -3.92 13.77 -6.76
C TRP A 73 -4.88 12.99 -7.67
N GLY A 74 -5.06 11.69 -7.44
CA GLY A 74 -5.99 10.89 -8.25
C GLY A 74 -7.45 11.30 -8.07
N TRP A 75 -7.84 11.60 -6.83
CA TRP A 75 -9.22 11.95 -6.51
C TRP A 75 -9.69 13.19 -7.26
N VAL A 76 -8.87 14.25 -7.29
CA VAL A 76 -9.17 15.49 -8.05
C VAL A 76 -9.19 15.25 -9.57
N ALA A 77 -8.56 14.18 -10.08
CA ALA A 77 -8.66 13.78 -11.49
C ALA A 77 -9.91 12.94 -11.81
N GLY A 78 -10.73 12.60 -10.81
CA GLY A 78 -11.85 11.67 -10.99
C GLY A 78 -11.40 10.21 -11.08
N TYR A 79 -10.21 9.88 -10.57
CA TYR A 79 -9.81 8.50 -10.34
C TYR A 79 -10.25 8.12 -8.93
N THR A 80 -11.30 7.31 -8.83
CA THR A 80 -11.92 6.92 -7.55
C THR A 80 -11.85 5.41 -7.37
N VAL A 81 -12.26 4.94 -6.18
CA VAL A 81 -12.22 3.53 -5.83
C VAL A 81 -13.59 3.06 -5.37
N THR A 82 -14.00 1.89 -5.85
CA THR A 82 -15.15 1.15 -5.33
C THR A 82 -14.66 -0.14 -4.68
N GLU A 83 -15.11 -0.36 -3.46
CA GLU A 83 -14.74 -1.49 -2.60
C GLU A 83 -15.81 -2.59 -2.65
N TRP A 84 -15.37 -3.85 -2.60
CA TRP A 84 -16.20 -5.07 -2.73
C TRP A 84 -15.71 -6.14 -1.75
N GLY A 85 -16.56 -7.13 -1.48
CA GLY A 85 -16.20 -8.28 -0.65
C GLY A 85 -16.34 -7.98 0.85
N ASP A 86 -15.42 -8.53 1.65
CA ASP A 86 -15.49 -8.45 3.11
C ASP A 86 -15.25 -7.01 3.64
N ASP A 87 -15.88 -6.67 4.77
CA ASP A 87 -15.59 -5.41 5.47
C ASP A 87 -14.34 -5.57 6.35
N VAL A 88 -13.29 -4.82 6.02
CA VAL A 88 -12.03 -4.79 6.76
C VAL A 88 -12.01 -3.75 7.89
N LYS A 89 -13.04 -2.90 8.05
CA LYS A 89 -13.10 -1.91 9.14
C LYS A 89 -13.08 -2.53 10.53
N PRO A 90 -13.80 -3.63 10.83
CA PRO A 90 -13.77 -4.25 12.16
C PRO A 90 -12.37 -4.72 12.59
N ILE A 91 -11.55 -5.18 11.63
CA ILE A 91 -10.19 -5.68 11.88
C ILE A 91 -9.09 -4.63 11.67
N SER A 92 -9.46 -3.38 11.39
CA SER A 92 -8.53 -2.28 11.07
C SER A 92 -7.52 -1.99 12.19
N GLU A 93 -7.87 -2.35 13.42
CA GLU A 93 -7.03 -2.18 14.60
C GLU A 93 -6.29 -3.45 15.03
N GLU A 94 -6.35 -4.52 14.24
CA GLU A 94 -5.66 -5.78 14.48
C GLU A 94 -4.47 -5.94 13.52
N GLU A 95 -3.50 -6.79 13.89
CA GLU A 95 -2.31 -7.06 13.08
C GLU A 95 -2.65 -7.97 11.89
N ALA A 96 -2.26 -7.57 10.69
CA ALA A 96 -2.63 -8.27 9.46
C ALA A 96 -1.52 -8.25 8.41
N MET A 97 -1.38 -9.36 7.67
CA MET A 97 -0.59 -9.42 6.46
C MET A 97 -1.50 -9.19 5.25
N VAL A 98 -1.17 -8.22 4.40
CA VAL A 98 -1.98 -7.81 3.27
C VAL A 98 -1.32 -8.25 1.97
N ILE A 99 -1.91 -9.20 1.26
CA ILE A 99 -1.42 -9.68 -0.03
C ILE A 99 -2.26 -9.08 -1.17
N VAL A 100 -1.59 -8.56 -2.19
CA VAL A 100 -2.25 -7.83 -3.30
C VAL A 100 -1.72 -8.33 -4.65
N ASN A 101 -2.58 -8.42 -5.67
CA ASN A 101 -2.12 -8.58 -7.06
C ASN A 101 -1.46 -7.30 -7.55
N HIS A 102 -0.58 -7.40 -8.55
CA HIS A 102 0.24 -6.27 -8.98
C HIS A 102 0.20 -6.06 -10.49
N GLN A 103 -0.51 -5.01 -10.93
CA GLN A 103 -0.69 -4.66 -12.33
C GLN A 103 0.12 -3.44 -12.74
N ALA A 104 0.18 -2.39 -11.92
CA ALA A 104 0.83 -1.13 -12.25
C ALA A 104 1.26 -0.32 -11.01
N THR A 105 1.96 0.79 -11.22
CA THR A 105 2.35 1.69 -10.14
C THR A 105 1.16 2.36 -9.45
N GLY A 106 0.01 2.49 -10.14
CA GLY A 106 -1.22 3.02 -9.54
C GLY A 106 -1.86 2.13 -8.49
N ASP A 107 -1.44 0.86 -8.37
CA ASP A 107 -1.94 -0.06 -7.33
C ASP A 107 -1.65 0.51 -5.93
N VAL A 108 -0.45 1.04 -5.76
CA VAL A 108 0.00 1.65 -4.50
C VAL A 108 -0.84 2.90 -4.19
N CYS A 109 -1.07 3.76 -5.18
CA CYS A 109 -1.92 4.94 -5.02
C CYS A 109 -3.37 4.56 -4.69
N THR A 110 -3.89 3.50 -5.31
CA THR A 110 -5.23 2.96 -5.05
C THR A 110 -5.37 2.52 -3.58
N LEU A 111 -4.39 1.78 -3.07
CA LEU A 111 -4.36 1.33 -1.66
C LEU A 111 -4.19 2.51 -0.68
N MET A 112 -3.32 3.47 -1.00
CA MET A 112 -3.16 4.69 -0.21
C MET A 112 -4.46 5.48 -0.11
N MET A 113 -5.31 5.41 -1.13
CA MET A 113 -6.62 6.04 -1.19
C MET A 113 -7.65 5.26 -0.38
N CYS A 114 -7.89 3.98 -0.70
CA CYS A 114 -9.04 3.24 -0.16
C CYS A 114 -8.91 2.88 1.33
N LEU A 115 -7.70 2.92 1.87
CA LEU A 115 -7.45 2.64 3.29
C LEU A 115 -7.58 3.89 4.19
N GLN A 116 -7.74 5.10 3.63
CA GLN A 116 -7.78 6.34 4.42
C GLN A 116 -8.90 6.37 5.46
N ASP A 117 -10.04 5.76 5.15
CA ASP A 117 -11.25 5.73 5.99
C ASP A 117 -11.30 4.56 6.98
N LYS A 118 -10.19 3.80 7.11
CA LYS A 118 -10.10 2.57 7.91
C LYS A 118 -9.28 2.77 9.18
N GLY A 119 -9.77 3.66 10.04
CA GLY A 119 -9.16 3.91 11.35
C GLY A 119 -7.68 4.28 11.25
N THR A 120 -6.84 3.50 11.92
CA THR A 120 -5.39 3.76 12.01
C THR A 120 -4.55 2.96 11.02
N VAL A 121 -5.18 2.24 10.07
CA VAL A 121 -4.49 1.40 9.07
C VAL A 121 -3.37 2.15 8.37
N VAL A 122 -3.65 3.29 7.72
CA VAL A 122 -2.63 4.05 6.98
C VAL A 122 -1.50 4.54 7.88
N ARG A 123 -1.81 4.85 9.15
CA ARG A 123 -0.82 5.27 10.15
C ARG A 123 0.13 4.15 10.56
N LYS A 124 -0.37 2.90 10.57
CA LYS A 124 0.31 1.73 11.12
C LYS A 124 0.69 0.70 10.05
N MET A 125 0.54 1.04 8.77
CA MET A 125 0.91 0.14 7.69
C MET A 125 2.41 0.17 7.44
N MET A 126 2.98 -0.96 7.06
CA MET A 126 4.36 -1.10 6.61
C MET A 126 4.33 -1.63 5.18
N TRP A 127 5.11 -1.01 4.31
CA TRP A 127 5.23 -1.42 2.93
C TRP A 127 6.45 -2.31 2.71
N LEU A 128 6.28 -3.34 1.88
CA LEU A 128 7.37 -4.12 1.30
C LEU A 128 7.52 -3.75 -0.18
N MET A 129 8.58 -3.03 -0.50
CA MET A 129 8.73 -2.32 -1.79
C MET A 129 10.03 -2.64 -2.51
N ASP A 130 10.06 -2.43 -3.82
CA ASP A 130 11.28 -2.56 -4.60
C ASP A 130 12.35 -1.54 -4.16
N HIS A 131 13.60 -1.98 -4.07
CA HIS A 131 14.74 -1.15 -3.67
C HIS A 131 14.90 0.15 -4.48
N ILE A 132 14.46 0.21 -5.73
CA ILE A 132 14.53 1.43 -6.55
C ILE A 132 13.78 2.59 -5.89
N PHE A 133 12.66 2.33 -5.19
CA PHE A 133 11.86 3.37 -4.57
C PHE A 133 12.59 4.11 -3.46
N LYS A 134 13.64 3.52 -2.87
CA LYS A 134 14.47 4.14 -1.83
C LYS A 134 15.07 5.49 -2.26
N TYR A 135 15.30 5.67 -3.56
CA TYR A 135 15.91 6.88 -4.14
C TYR A 135 14.91 7.96 -4.54
N THR A 136 13.65 7.81 -4.15
CA THR A 136 12.59 8.78 -4.45
C THR A 136 12.23 9.59 -3.20
N ASN A 137 11.52 10.71 -3.39
CA ASN A 137 10.92 11.48 -2.30
C ASN A 137 10.08 10.60 -1.37
N PHE A 138 9.29 9.69 -1.96
CA PHE A 138 8.53 8.70 -1.21
C PHE A 138 9.44 7.72 -0.46
N GLY A 139 10.56 7.32 -1.06
CA GLY A 139 11.58 6.48 -0.42
C GLY A 139 12.13 7.05 0.88
N LEU A 140 12.39 8.36 0.94
CA LEU A 140 12.83 9.04 2.17
C LEU A 140 11.78 8.92 3.27
N VAL A 141 10.52 9.21 2.96
CA VAL A 141 9.40 9.10 3.90
C VAL A 141 9.27 7.66 4.39
N SER A 142 9.31 6.68 3.47
CA SER A 142 9.23 5.25 3.77
C SER A 142 10.38 4.74 4.63
N LEU A 143 11.62 5.19 4.40
CA LEU A 143 12.77 4.85 5.26
C LEU A 143 12.55 5.35 6.70
N ILE A 144 12.04 6.57 6.85
CA ILE A 144 11.74 7.15 8.15
C ILE A 144 10.58 6.42 8.83
N HIS A 145 9.53 6.07 8.08
CA HIS A 145 8.39 5.29 8.56
C HIS A 145 8.82 3.88 9.01
N GLY A 146 9.83 3.30 8.38
CA GLY A 146 10.31 1.96 8.69
C GLY A 146 9.76 0.90 7.75
N ASP A 147 9.44 1.30 6.52
CA ASP A 147 9.14 0.37 5.44
C ASP A 147 10.37 -0.45 5.03
N PHE A 148 10.14 -1.60 4.40
CA PHE A 148 11.20 -2.49 3.96
C PHE A 148 11.40 -2.44 2.45
N PHE A 149 12.65 -2.26 2.04
CA PHE A 149 13.06 -2.24 0.64
C PHE A 149 13.73 -3.55 0.24
N ILE A 150 13.08 -4.33 -0.61
CA ILE A 150 13.59 -5.60 -1.11
C ILE A 150 14.28 -5.42 -2.46
N ARG A 151 15.51 -5.91 -2.57
CA ARG A 151 16.22 -6.00 -3.84
C ARG A 151 15.82 -7.28 -4.57
N GLN A 152 15.31 -7.14 -5.79
CA GLN A 152 15.01 -8.31 -6.62
C GLN A 152 16.26 -8.95 -7.22
N GLY A 153 16.18 -10.26 -7.48
CA GLY A 153 17.23 -11.03 -8.17
C GLY A 153 17.55 -12.33 -7.43
N LYS A 154 17.96 -13.38 -8.18
CA LYS A 154 18.31 -14.68 -7.59
C LYS A 154 19.49 -14.55 -6.61
N ALA A 155 20.52 -13.79 -6.98
CA ALA A 155 21.76 -13.63 -6.21
C ALA A 155 21.58 -12.98 -4.83
N HIS A 156 20.48 -12.26 -4.60
CA HIS A 156 20.26 -11.55 -3.34
C HIS A 156 19.13 -12.16 -2.50
N ARG A 157 18.42 -13.18 -3.03
CA ARG A 157 17.15 -13.65 -2.46
C ARG A 157 17.27 -14.01 -0.98
N ASP A 158 18.17 -14.92 -0.63
CA ASP A 158 18.24 -15.47 0.73
C ASP A 158 18.71 -14.40 1.74
N LYS A 159 19.68 -13.58 1.34
CA LYS A 159 20.17 -12.44 2.12
C LYS A 159 19.09 -11.37 2.33
N GLN A 160 18.23 -11.14 1.35
CA GLN A 160 17.11 -10.19 1.51
C GLN A 160 16.03 -10.72 2.43
N LEU A 161 15.80 -12.04 2.44
CA LEU A 161 14.85 -12.67 3.36
C LEU A 161 15.35 -12.63 4.82
N SER A 162 16.65 -12.82 5.05
CA SER A 162 17.22 -12.62 6.38
C SER A 162 17.11 -11.16 6.84
N PHE A 163 17.41 -10.20 5.94
CA PHE A 163 17.23 -8.78 6.25
C PHE A 163 15.78 -8.39 6.51
N LEU A 164 14.82 -9.02 5.83
CA LEU A 164 13.41 -8.82 6.11
C LEU A 164 13.09 -9.26 7.53
N LYS A 165 13.51 -10.45 7.93
CA LYS A 165 13.33 -10.95 9.29
C LYS A 165 13.90 -9.97 10.33
N ASP A 166 15.17 -9.60 10.18
CA ASP A 166 15.84 -8.69 11.13
C ASP A 166 15.16 -7.32 11.20
N HIS A 167 14.63 -6.83 10.08
CA HIS A 167 13.89 -5.57 10.01
C HIS A 167 12.55 -5.65 10.71
N LEU A 168 11.80 -6.75 10.54
CA LEU A 168 10.53 -6.98 11.23
C LEU A 168 10.75 -7.05 12.75
N ASP A 169 11.73 -7.84 13.20
CA ASP A 169 12.09 -7.98 14.62
C ASP A 169 12.43 -6.61 15.24
N LYS A 170 13.15 -5.77 14.49
CA LYS A 170 13.62 -4.47 14.97
C LYS A 170 12.56 -3.37 14.94
N TYR A 171 11.74 -3.30 13.90
CA TYR A 171 10.92 -2.11 13.61
C TYR A 171 9.41 -2.32 13.63
N TYR A 172 8.91 -3.55 13.46
CA TYR A 172 7.46 -3.76 13.32
C TYR A 172 6.70 -3.38 14.60
N HIS A 173 6.98 -4.06 15.72
CA HIS A 173 6.34 -3.72 17.00
C HIS A 173 6.89 -2.45 17.65
N SER A 174 8.19 -2.15 17.49
CA SER A 174 8.80 -0.97 18.13
C SER A 174 8.32 0.36 17.57
N ARG A 175 7.74 0.35 16.36
CA ARG A 175 7.11 1.51 15.71
C ARG A 175 5.59 1.37 15.59
N ASP A 176 4.97 0.48 16.37
CA ASP A 176 3.52 0.29 16.43
C ASP A 176 2.90 0.04 15.03
N ARG A 177 3.55 -0.80 14.22
CA ARG A 177 3.05 -1.24 12.92
C ARG A 177 2.12 -2.44 13.09
N LYS A 178 1.05 -2.48 12.29
CA LYS A 178 0.01 -3.51 12.33
C LYS A 178 -0.21 -4.18 10.99
N TRP A 179 -0.28 -3.42 9.90
CA TRP A 179 -0.59 -4.00 8.58
C TRP A 179 0.67 -4.05 7.74
N ILE A 180 1.07 -5.22 7.24
CA ILE A 180 2.21 -5.33 6.32
C ILE A 180 1.73 -5.64 4.91
N VAL A 181 1.96 -4.72 3.99
CA VAL A 181 1.49 -4.81 2.59
C VAL A 181 2.59 -5.33 1.70
N LEU A 182 2.29 -6.40 0.96
CA LEU A 182 3.19 -6.98 -0.03
C LEU A 182 2.45 -7.37 -1.31
N PHE A 183 3.21 -7.42 -2.40
CA PHE A 183 2.77 -7.86 -3.72
C PHE A 183 3.46 -9.19 -4.08
N PRO A 184 2.91 -10.36 -3.72
CA PRO A 184 3.59 -11.64 -3.85
C PRO A 184 4.02 -12.00 -5.27
N GLU A 185 3.39 -11.46 -6.31
CA GLU A 185 3.79 -11.60 -7.72
C GLU A 185 5.27 -11.23 -7.98
N GLY A 186 5.80 -10.34 -7.13
CA GLY A 186 7.19 -9.91 -7.18
C GLY A 186 7.49 -9.04 -8.40
N GLY A 187 6.50 -8.31 -8.91
CA GLY A 187 6.63 -7.35 -10.01
C GLY A 187 5.32 -7.19 -10.79
N PHE A 188 5.24 -6.17 -11.65
CA PHE A 188 4.04 -5.91 -12.44
C PHE A 188 3.70 -7.07 -13.38
N LEU A 189 2.42 -7.40 -13.47
CA LEU A 189 1.84 -8.43 -14.34
C LEU A 189 2.43 -8.40 -15.75
N ARG A 190 2.46 -7.22 -16.40
CA ARG A 190 2.97 -7.04 -17.77
C ARG A 190 4.42 -7.54 -17.93
N LYS A 191 5.25 -7.41 -16.89
CA LYS A 191 6.67 -7.85 -16.92
C LYS A 191 6.85 -9.31 -16.54
N ARG A 192 5.89 -9.89 -15.82
CA ARG A 192 6.04 -11.18 -15.14
C ARG A 192 5.26 -12.32 -15.83
N ARG A 193 4.18 -12.00 -16.55
CA ARG A 193 3.21 -12.96 -17.11
C ARG A 193 3.86 -14.10 -17.88
N GLU A 194 4.63 -13.81 -18.91
CA GLU A 194 5.26 -14.83 -19.76
C GLU A 194 6.19 -15.75 -18.95
N THR A 195 7.01 -15.18 -18.07
CA THR A 195 7.90 -15.95 -17.21
C THR A 195 7.14 -16.81 -16.20
N SER A 196 6.00 -16.31 -15.69
CA SER A 196 5.13 -17.05 -14.78
C SER A 196 4.44 -18.20 -15.49
N GLN A 197 3.90 -18.00 -16.69
CA GLN A 197 3.26 -19.05 -17.48
C GLN A 197 4.26 -20.13 -17.91
N SER A 198 5.49 -19.73 -18.25
CA SER A 198 6.58 -20.67 -18.54
C SER A 198 6.94 -21.52 -17.32
N PHE A 199 6.96 -20.92 -16.13
CA PHE A 199 7.15 -21.65 -14.88
C PHE A 199 5.98 -22.58 -14.58
N ALA A 200 4.75 -22.12 -14.77
CA ALA A 200 3.54 -22.92 -14.56
C ALA A 200 3.54 -24.19 -15.42
N LYS A 201 3.80 -24.04 -16.73
CA LYS A 201 3.88 -25.15 -17.69
C LYS A 201 4.95 -26.18 -17.32
N LYS A 202 6.10 -25.73 -16.80
CA LYS A 202 7.20 -26.63 -16.40
C LYS A 202 6.88 -27.44 -15.14
N ASN A 203 6.00 -26.92 -14.27
CA ASN A 203 5.69 -27.53 -12.97
C ASN A 203 4.25 -28.07 -12.90
N ASN A 204 3.57 -28.20 -14.04
CA ASN A 204 2.17 -28.65 -14.14
C ASN A 204 1.20 -27.82 -13.26
N LEU A 205 1.42 -26.51 -13.19
CA LEU A 205 0.56 -25.57 -12.46
C LEU A 205 -0.38 -24.83 -13.42
N PRO A 206 -1.50 -24.26 -12.92
CA PRO A 206 -2.41 -23.45 -13.72
C PRO A 206 -1.72 -22.28 -14.42
N SER A 207 -2.02 -22.08 -15.70
CA SER A 207 -1.52 -20.95 -16.48
C SER A 207 -2.46 -19.75 -16.34
N LEU A 208 -2.07 -18.78 -15.51
CA LEU A 208 -2.86 -17.58 -15.21
C LEU A 208 -2.60 -16.45 -16.23
N VAL A 209 -3.61 -15.62 -16.51
CA VAL A 209 -3.59 -14.54 -17.52
C VAL A 209 -3.67 -13.17 -16.88
N HIS A 210 -4.54 -13.00 -15.88
CA HIS A 210 -4.84 -11.74 -15.20
C HIS A 210 -4.01 -11.50 -13.94
N VAL A 211 -3.37 -12.55 -13.40
CA VAL A 211 -2.35 -12.47 -12.35
C VAL A 211 -1.13 -13.35 -12.68
N THR A 212 -0.11 -13.30 -11.85
CA THR A 212 1.02 -14.25 -11.90
C THR A 212 1.10 -15.11 -10.66
N LEU A 213 1.76 -16.27 -10.79
CA LEU A 213 1.99 -17.17 -9.67
C LEU A 213 2.87 -16.45 -8.62
N PRO A 214 2.43 -16.41 -7.35
CA PRO A 214 3.09 -15.64 -6.31
C PRO A 214 4.41 -16.29 -5.89
N ARG A 215 5.32 -15.47 -5.36
CA ARG A 215 6.56 -15.91 -4.71
C ARG A 215 6.31 -16.12 -3.22
N LEU A 216 6.83 -17.23 -2.68
CA LEU A 216 6.61 -17.64 -1.29
C LEU A 216 7.43 -16.86 -0.26
N GLY A 217 8.67 -16.50 -0.58
CA GLY A 217 9.69 -16.16 0.42
C GLY A 217 9.30 -15.07 1.42
N ALA A 218 8.85 -13.91 0.94
CA ALA A 218 8.49 -12.80 1.83
C ALA A 218 7.27 -13.14 2.71
N THR A 219 6.23 -13.74 2.12
CA THR A 219 5.03 -14.20 2.83
C THR A 219 5.41 -15.18 3.96
N GLN A 220 6.28 -16.16 3.66
CA GLN A 220 6.71 -17.14 4.64
C GLN A 220 7.53 -16.53 5.78
N VAL A 221 8.45 -15.62 5.48
CA VAL A 221 9.24 -14.92 6.52
C VAL A 221 8.31 -14.11 7.42
N ILE A 222 7.37 -13.35 6.85
CA ILE A 222 6.40 -12.54 7.61
C ILE A 222 5.57 -13.42 8.54
N LEU A 223 5.01 -14.53 8.02
CA LEU A 223 4.21 -15.45 8.84
C LEU A 223 5.03 -16.14 9.93
N LYS A 224 6.27 -16.53 9.67
CA LYS A 224 7.15 -17.15 10.68
C LYS A 224 7.61 -16.16 11.75
N THR A 225 7.85 -14.91 11.38
CA THR A 225 8.35 -13.88 12.30
C THR A 225 7.22 -13.26 13.13
N LEU A 226 6.08 -12.99 12.51
CA LEU A 226 4.97 -12.24 13.14
C LEU A 226 3.73 -13.08 13.40
N GLY A 227 3.65 -14.32 12.91
CA GLY A 227 2.55 -15.22 13.20
C GLY A 227 2.44 -15.54 14.70
N PRO A 228 1.28 -16.05 15.15
CA PRO A 228 1.14 -16.48 16.52
C PRO A 228 2.20 -17.55 16.83
N GLN A 229 3.07 -17.27 17.80
CA GLN A 229 3.96 -18.29 18.34
C GLN A 229 3.06 -19.40 18.88
N GLN A 230 3.10 -20.59 18.27
CA GLN A 230 2.63 -21.77 18.97
C GLN A 230 3.55 -21.91 20.18
N GLU A 231 3.05 -21.58 21.37
CA GLU A 231 3.70 -21.98 22.61
C GLU A 231 3.80 -23.50 22.58
N ASN A 232 4.97 -23.99 22.19
CA ASN A 232 5.31 -25.40 22.22
C ASN A 232 5.20 -25.90 23.67
N GLY A 233 4.06 -26.50 24.00
CA GLY A 233 3.98 -27.74 24.78
C GLY A 233 4.64 -27.77 26.16
N SER A 234 4.74 -26.66 26.88
CA SER A 234 5.19 -26.68 28.27
C SER A 234 4.10 -26.12 29.18
N LEU A 235 3.48 -27.00 29.97
CA LEU A 235 2.66 -26.63 31.12
C LEU A 235 3.50 -25.83 32.11
N GLY A 236 3.61 -24.52 31.87
CA GLY A 236 4.14 -23.54 32.81
C GLY A 236 2.97 -22.76 33.38
N ALA A 237 2.31 -23.32 34.39
CA ALA A 237 1.48 -22.54 35.31
C ALA A 237 2.40 -21.51 35.97
N GLY A 238 2.43 -20.29 35.43
CA GLY A 238 3.35 -19.25 35.84
C GLY A 238 2.86 -17.89 35.36
N ASP A 239 1.93 -17.33 36.13
CA ASP A 239 1.54 -15.91 36.15
C ASP A 239 0.80 -15.37 34.92
N ALA A 240 -0.45 -15.84 34.77
CA ALA A 240 -1.48 -15.13 34.02
C ALA A 240 -1.86 -13.83 34.76
N SER A 241 -0.97 -12.85 34.73
CA SER A 241 -1.25 -11.48 35.14
C SER A 241 -0.77 -10.52 34.05
N ARG A 242 -1.70 -10.21 33.14
CA ARG A 242 -1.98 -8.88 32.55
C ARG A 242 -2.79 -9.04 31.26
N THR A 243 -4.06 -8.64 31.36
CA THR A 243 -4.95 -8.18 30.28
C THR A 243 -4.20 -7.64 29.04
N GLY A 244 -3.89 -8.50 28.07
CA GLY A 244 -3.18 -8.12 26.85
C GLY A 244 -3.80 -8.81 25.64
N LYS A 245 -4.14 -8.05 24.61
CA LYS A 245 -4.57 -8.58 23.30
C LYS A 245 -3.51 -9.57 22.77
N PRO A 246 -3.91 -10.61 22.01
CA PRO A 246 -2.95 -11.51 21.38
C PRO A 246 -1.96 -10.69 20.53
N ARG A 247 -0.67 -10.91 20.77
CA ARG A 247 0.43 -10.24 20.05
C ARG A 247 0.78 -11.09 18.83
N GLY A 248 0.94 -10.45 17.67
CA GLY A 248 1.18 -11.12 16.39
C GLY A 248 -0.01 -11.05 15.44
N LEU A 249 0.24 -11.44 14.19
CA LEU A 249 -0.73 -11.44 13.10
C LEU A 249 -2.00 -12.19 13.50
N GLN A 250 -3.15 -11.56 13.33
CA GLN A 250 -4.47 -12.16 13.52
C GLN A 250 -5.16 -12.49 12.19
N TRP A 251 -4.76 -11.82 11.11
CA TRP A 251 -5.44 -11.92 9.81
C TRP A 251 -4.48 -11.94 8.62
N VAL A 252 -4.93 -12.57 7.54
CA VAL A 252 -4.42 -12.32 6.18
C VAL A 252 -5.53 -11.66 5.37
N ILE A 253 -5.26 -10.46 4.87
CA ILE A 253 -6.17 -9.70 4.02
C ILE A 253 -5.71 -9.87 2.58
N ASP A 254 -6.56 -10.48 1.77
CA ASP A 254 -6.31 -10.72 0.37
C ASP A 254 -7.07 -9.72 -0.50
N ILE A 255 -6.33 -8.82 -1.14
CA ILE A 255 -6.88 -7.70 -1.91
C ILE A 255 -6.72 -7.93 -3.41
N THR A 256 -7.81 -7.87 -4.15
CA THR A 256 -7.81 -7.94 -5.62
C THR A 256 -8.15 -6.58 -6.21
N ILE A 257 -7.17 -5.94 -6.83
CA ILE A 257 -7.33 -4.68 -7.57
C ILE A 257 -7.68 -5.02 -9.02
N ALA A 258 -8.79 -4.47 -9.51
CA ALA A 258 -9.26 -4.60 -10.88
C ALA A 258 -9.44 -3.22 -11.52
N TYR A 259 -8.85 -3.04 -12.71
CA TYR A 259 -9.01 -1.83 -13.50
C TYR A 259 -10.00 -2.08 -14.65
N PRO A 260 -10.96 -1.18 -14.91
CA PRO A 260 -11.91 -1.36 -15.99
C PRO A 260 -11.24 -1.69 -17.32
N LYS A 261 -11.78 -2.70 -18.01
CA LYS A 261 -11.28 -3.20 -19.31
C LYS A 261 -9.83 -3.71 -19.28
N ALA A 262 -9.34 -4.15 -18.11
CA ALA A 262 -7.96 -4.57 -17.89
C ALA A 262 -6.94 -3.52 -18.37
N LYS A 263 -7.23 -2.23 -18.12
CA LYS A 263 -6.34 -1.09 -18.47
C LYS A 263 -5.81 -0.39 -17.22
N PRO A 264 -4.75 -0.92 -16.59
CA PRO A 264 -4.13 -0.35 -15.40
C PRO A 264 -3.74 1.12 -15.57
N ILE A 265 -3.69 1.83 -14.44
CA ILE A 265 -3.30 3.23 -14.37
C ILE A 265 -1.92 3.29 -13.73
N ASP A 266 -1.00 4.03 -14.34
CA ASP A 266 0.29 4.31 -13.74
C ASP A 266 0.23 5.59 -12.89
N ILE A 267 1.24 5.76 -12.04
CA ILE A 267 1.38 6.95 -11.19
C ILE A 267 1.46 8.26 -12.01
N GLN A 268 1.95 8.21 -13.25
CA GLN A 268 2.00 9.39 -14.13
C GLN A 268 0.60 9.82 -14.54
N THR A 269 -0.24 8.87 -14.97
CA THR A 269 -1.65 9.12 -15.23
C THR A 269 -2.33 9.67 -13.98
N TRP A 270 -2.08 9.03 -12.82
CA TRP A 270 -2.67 9.43 -11.54
C TRP A 270 -2.39 10.91 -11.21
N ILE A 271 -1.14 11.34 -11.37
CA ILE A 271 -0.71 12.72 -11.13
C ILE A 271 -1.26 13.66 -12.20
N LEU A 272 -1.00 13.36 -13.48
CA LEU A 272 -1.25 14.28 -14.59
C LEU A 272 -2.72 14.37 -14.98
N GLY A 273 -3.53 13.34 -14.73
CA GLY A 273 -4.96 13.36 -15.03
C GLY A 273 -5.28 13.35 -16.53
N TYR A 274 -4.39 12.84 -17.39
CA TYR A 274 -4.57 12.89 -18.85
C TYR A 274 -5.51 11.80 -19.41
N ARG A 275 -5.83 10.76 -18.62
CA ARG A 275 -6.84 9.75 -18.98
C ARG A 275 -8.22 10.16 -18.46
N PRO A 276 -9.32 9.77 -19.13
CA PRO A 276 -10.66 10.00 -18.62
C PRO A 276 -10.84 9.47 -17.18
N PRO A 277 -11.69 10.12 -16.35
CA PRO A 277 -12.08 9.62 -15.05
C PRO A 277 -12.46 8.14 -15.10
N VAL A 278 -12.06 7.40 -14.08
CA VAL A 278 -12.24 5.94 -14.04
C VAL A 278 -12.26 5.46 -12.61
N VAL A 279 -13.14 4.50 -12.35
CA VAL A 279 -13.29 3.85 -11.06
C VAL A 279 -12.42 2.59 -11.03
N THR A 280 -11.49 2.51 -10.09
CA THR A 280 -10.74 1.27 -9.81
C THR A 280 -11.53 0.45 -8.80
N HIS A 281 -11.59 -0.86 -8.98
CA HIS A 281 -12.35 -1.73 -8.09
C HIS A 281 -11.41 -2.54 -7.20
N VAL A 282 -11.71 -2.61 -5.91
CA VAL A 282 -10.90 -3.31 -4.91
C VAL A 282 -11.77 -4.32 -4.18
N HIS A 283 -11.46 -5.59 -4.30
CA HIS A 283 -12.17 -6.67 -3.61
C HIS A 283 -11.35 -7.20 -2.44
N TYR A 284 -11.96 -7.28 -1.26
CA TYR A 284 -11.35 -7.79 -0.03
C TYR A 284 -11.83 -9.20 0.27
N ARG A 285 -10.89 -10.05 0.70
CA ARG A 285 -11.17 -11.32 1.36
C ARG A 285 -10.34 -11.42 2.63
N VAL A 286 -10.93 -11.83 3.73
CA VAL A 286 -10.28 -11.85 5.04
C VAL A 286 -10.19 -13.28 5.55
N TYR A 287 -8.99 -13.71 5.93
CA TYR A 287 -8.73 -15.04 6.48
C TYR A 287 -8.16 -14.93 7.89
N PRO A 288 -8.76 -15.60 8.90
CA PRO A 288 -8.13 -15.75 10.20
C PRO A 288 -6.75 -16.39 10.08
N ILE A 289 -5.76 -15.90 10.82
CA ILE A 289 -4.38 -16.43 10.76
C ILE A 289 -4.32 -17.93 11.08
N LYS A 290 -5.26 -18.44 11.89
CA LYS A 290 -5.36 -19.85 12.29
C LYS A 290 -5.65 -20.79 11.12
N GLU A 291 -6.21 -20.26 10.03
CA GLU A 291 -6.51 -21.01 8.80
C GLU A 291 -5.36 -20.96 7.79
N VAL A 292 -4.31 -20.19 8.07
CA VAL A 292 -3.19 -19.98 7.16
C VAL A 292 -2.03 -20.90 7.55
N PRO A 293 -1.64 -21.86 6.68
CA PRO A 293 -0.53 -22.74 6.98
C PRO A 293 0.81 -21.99 7.03
N VAL A 294 1.71 -22.43 7.90
CA VAL A 294 3.05 -21.84 8.07
C VAL A 294 4.14 -22.66 7.37
N GLU A 295 3.90 -23.96 7.21
CA GLU A 295 4.82 -24.89 6.56
C GLU A 295 4.93 -24.62 5.05
N THR A 296 6.11 -24.84 4.49
CA THR A 296 6.48 -24.40 3.14
C THR A 296 5.53 -24.92 2.05
N GLU A 297 5.28 -26.22 2.02
CA GLU A 297 4.45 -26.84 0.97
C GLU A 297 2.97 -26.45 1.10
N PRO A 298 2.31 -26.60 2.27
CA PRO A 298 0.91 -26.20 2.42
C PRO A 298 0.70 -24.70 2.23
N LEU A 299 1.66 -23.85 2.64
CA LEU A 299 1.60 -22.40 2.38
C LEU A 299 1.74 -22.08 0.90
N THR A 300 2.56 -22.84 0.16
CA THR A 300 2.68 -22.66 -1.29
C THR A 300 1.35 -22.96 -1.98
N GLU A 301 0.72 -24.08 -1.64
CA GLU A 301 -0.57 -24.48 -2.19
C GLU A 301 -1.67 -23.47 -1.81
N TRP A 302 -1.75 -23.08 -0.53
CA TRP A 302 -2.70 -22.09 -0.05
C TRP A 302 -2.55 -20.76 -0.79
N LEU A 303 -1.31 -20.28 -0.96
CA LEU A 303 -1.03 -19.00 -1.63
C LEU A 303 -1.31 -19.08 -3.13
N TYR A 304 -0.98 -20.19 -3.79
CA TYR A 304 -1.33 -20.41 -5.20
C TYR A 304 -2.84 -20.42 -5.40
N GLN A 305 -3.57 -21.09 -4.52
CA GLN A 305 -5.02 -21.14 -4.57
C GLN A 305 -5.64 -19.74 -4.45
N ARG A 306 -5.11 -18.86 -3.58
CA ARG A 306 -5.57 -17.45 -3.52
C ARG A 306 -5.43 -16.75 -4.87
N PHE A 307 -4.33 -16.96 -5.59
CA PHE A 307 -4.09 -16.33 -6.88
C PHE A 307 -4.88 -16.98 -8.03
N VAL A 308 -5.20 -18.27 -7.96
CA VAL A 308 -6.16 -18.90 -8.88
C VAL A 308 -7.55 -18.27 -8.68
N GLU A 309 -7.99 -18.08 -7.44
CA GLU A 309 -9.27 -17.41 -7.18
C GLU A 309 -9.26 -15.94 -7.63
N LYS A 310 -8.12 -15.24 -7.54
CA LYS A 310 -7.97 -13.89 -8.11
C LYS A 310 -8.13 -13.88 -9.62
N GLU A 311 -7.59 -14.89 -10.30
CA GLU A 311 -7.75 -15.06 -11.75
C GLU A 311 -9.23 -15.13 -12.12
N GLU A 312 -10.00 -15.96 -11.41
CA GLU A 312 -11.44 -16.12 -11.61
C GLU A 312 -12.22 -14.83 -11.30
N LEU A 313 -11.90 -14.16 -10.19
CA LEU A 313 -12.50 -12.87 -9.83
C LEU A 313 -12.26 -11.80 -10.90
N LEU A 314 -11.02 -11.72 -11.42
CA LEU A 314 -10.67 -10.74 -12.44
C LEU A 314 -11.29 -11.08 -13.80
N ALA A 315 -11.32 -12.36 -14.19
CA ALA A 315 -11.97 -12.81 -15.41
C ALA A 315 -13.46 -12.42 -15.40
N HIS A 316 -14.17 -12.76 -14.31
CA HIS A 316 -15.57 -12.38 -14.13
C HIS A 316 -15.77 -10.86 -14.16
N PHE A 317 -14.90 -10.09 -13.48
CA PHE A 317 -14.97 -8.64 -13.49
C PHE A 317 -14.74 -8.04 -14.88
N TYR A 318 -13.81 -8.57 -15.67
CA TYR A 318 -13.53 -8.06 -17.01
C TYR A 318 -14.62 -8.42 -18.02
N GLU A 319 -15.37 -9.50 -17.80
CA GLU A 319 -16.53 -9.88 -18.60
C GLU A 319 -17.79 -9.09 -18.23
N THR A 320 -18.05 -8.90 -16.95
CA THR A 320 -19.34 -8.39 -16.44
C THR A 320 -19.31 -6.93 -15.97
N GLY A 321 -18.13 -6.41 -15.61
CA GLY A 321 -17.95 -5.09 -15.00
C GLY A 321 -18.17 -5.06 -13.48
N ALA A 322 -18.43 -6.19 -12.83
CA ALA A 322 -18.61 -6.30 -11.38
C ALA A 322 -17.94 -7.56 -10.83
N PHE A 323 -17.63 -7.59 -9.53
CA PHE A 323 -17.19 -8.82 -8.88
C PHE A 323 -18.38 -9.77 -8.65
N PRO A 324 -18.16 -11.10 -8.61
CA PRO A 324 -19.26 -12.04 -8.45
C PRO A 324 -19.93 -11.89 -7.08
N PRO A 325 -21.26 -12.08 -6.99
CA PRO A 325 -21.97 -12.01 -5.71
C PRO A 325 -21.54 -13.14 -4.77
N PRO A 326 -21.55 -12.92 -3.44
CA PRO A 326 -21.41 -13.98 -2.47
C PRO A 326 -22.43 -15.10 -2.68
N LYS A 327 -22.08 -16.34 -2.32
CA LYS A 327 -23.00 -17.49 -2.43
C LYS A 327 -24.32 -17.19 -1.73
N GLY A 328 -25.43 -17.30 -2.48
CA GLY A 328 -26.78 -17.04 -1.97
C GLY A 328 -27.28 -15.61 -2.14
N GLN A 329 -26.47 -14.68 -2.66
CA GLN A 329 -26.90 -13.32 -3.00
C GLN A 329 -27.08 -13.15 -4.51
N LYS A 330 -28.07 -12.33 -4.91
CA LYS A 330 -28.33 -12.02 -6.32
C LYS A 330 -27.42 -10.93 -6.89
N GLN A 331 -26.85 -10.07 -6.03
CA GLN A 331 -26.03 -8.94 -6.42
C GLN A 331 -24.86 -8.79 -5.44
N ALA A 332 -23.69 -8.43 -5.97
CA ALA A 332 -22.54 -8.08 -5.16
C ALA A 332 -22.74 -6.68 -4.57
N VAL A 333 -22.60 -6.56 -3.26
CA VAL A 333 -22.63 -5.26 -2.58
C VAL A 333 -21.30 -4.56 -2.81
N SER A 334 -21.36 -3.31 -3.22
CA SER A 334 -20.20 -2.46 -3.40
C SER A 334 -20.37 -1.17 -2.63
N LYS A 335 -19.24 -0.58 -2.25
CA LYS A 335 -19.20 0.69 -1.54
C LYS A 335 -18.23 1.63 -2.24
N GLU A 336 -18.71 2.80 -2.62
CA GLU A 336 -17.82 3.87 -3.06
C GLU A 336 -17.00 4.38 -1.88
N MET A 337 -15.69 4.46 -2.08
CA MET A 337 -14.83 5.07 -1.09
C MET A 337 -14.97 6.58 -1.15
N THR A 338 -14.99 7.21 0.03
CA THR A 338 -15.10 8.66 0.19
C THR A 338 -13.83 9.22 0.81
N LEU A 339 -13.27 10.28 0.21
CA LEU A 339 -12.30 11.15 0.85
C LEU A 339 -13.00 12.43 1.31
N ASP A 340 -12.76 12.84 2.55
CA ASP A 340 -13.31 14.09 3.08
C ASP A 340 -12.54 15.30 2.49
N PRO A 341 -13.20 16.13 1.66
CA PRO A 341 -12.55 17.27 1.02
C PRO A 341 -12.12 18.36 2.02
N VAL A 342 -12.84 18.51 3.15
CA VAL A 342 -12.51 19.51 4.18
C VAL A 342 -11.25 19.07 4.92
N TRP A 343 -11.16 17.80 5.26
CA TRP A 343 -9.96 17.22 5.86
C TRP A 343 -8.75 17.29 4.92
N LEU A 344 -8.93 16.96 3.64
CA LEU A 344 -7.86 17.09 2.63
C LEU A 344 -7.39 18.53 2.51
N PHE A 345 -8.30 19.50 2.42
CA PHE A 345 -7.96 20.92 2.38
C PHE A 345 -7.18 21.36 3.63
N THR A 346 -7.59 20.87 4.81
CA THR A 346 -6.91 21.16 6.08
C THR A 346 -5.47 20.64 6.09
N ILE A 347 -5.25 19.40 5.65
CA ILE A 347 -3.90 18.80 5.55
C ILE A 347 -3.02 19.56 4.56
N GLN A 348 -3.58 19.90 3.40
CA GLN A 348 -2.83 20.66 2.40
C GLN A 348 -2.43 22.03 2.96
N SER A 349 -3.38 22.75 3.56
CA SER A 349 -3.13 24.06 4.19
C SER A 349 -2.07 23.97 5.29
N PHE A 350 -2.16 22.93 6.14
CA PHE A 350 -1.17 22.69 7.18
C PHE A 350 0.24 22.54 6.58
N ALA A 351 0.42 21.77 5.51
CA ALA A 351 1.73 21.58 4.90
C ALA A 351 2.34 22.88 4.36
N PHE A 352 1.53 23.74 3.72
CA PHE A 352 1.98 25.05 3.25
C PHE A 352 2.35 25.99 4.40
N VAL A 353 1.53 26.05 5.45
CA VAL A 353 1.81 26.86 6.64
C VAL A 353 3.06 26.36 7.37
N SER A 354 3.21 25.04 7.53
CA SER A 354 4.40 24.42 8.12
C SER A 354 5.66 24.76 7.35
N ALA A 355 5.63 24.70 6.01
CA ALA A 355 6.79 25.04 5.21
C ALA A 355 7.18 26.51 5.33
N TYR A 356 6.19 27.41 5.35
CA TYR A 356 6.46 28.83 5.61
C TYR A 356 7.04 29.06 7.00
N MET A 357 6.49 28.43 8.03
CA MET A 357 7.03 28.49 9.39
C MET A 357 8.49 28.02 9.44
N TRP A 358 8.78 26.85 8.86
CA TRP A 358 10.14 26.29 8.83
C TRP A 358 11.11 27.17 8.05
N TYR A 359 10.68 27.74 6.93
CA TYR A 359 11.49 28.70 6.18
C TYR A 359 11.90 29.89 7.04
N ASN A 360 10.96 30.51 7.77
CA ASN A 360 11.26 31.64 8.66
C ASN A 360 12.21 31.24 9.80
N ILE A 361 12.01 30.07 10.42
CA ILE A 361 12.90 29.57 11.49
C ILE A 361 14.32 29.37 10.96
N LEU A 362 14.47 28.73 9.80
CA LEU A 362 15.77 28.46 9.20
C LEU A 362 16.46 29.75 8.73
N GLN A 363 15.70 30.70 8.17
CA GLN A 363 16.22 32.00 7.78
C GLN A 363 16.71 32.79 9.00
N TYR A 364 15.92 32.83 10.08
CA TYR A 364 16.34 33.47 11.32
C TYR A 364 17.63 32.85 11.86
N PHE A 365 17.71 31.51 11.90
CA PHE A 365 18.90 30.81 12.35
C PHE A 365 20.12 31.10 11.46
N TYR A 366 19.93 31.17 10.15
CA TYR A 366 20.98 31.55 9.20
C TYR A 366 21.53 32.95 9.49
N CYS A 367 20.66 33.95 9.66
CA CYS A 367 21.06 35.33 9.99
C CYS A 367 21.70 35.48 11.38
N CYS A 368 21.42 34.57 12.32
CA CYS A 368 22.07 34.59 13.63
C CYS A 368 23.48 33.96 13.61
N VAL A 369 23.75 33.06 12.66
CA VAL A 369 25.01 32.29 12.60
C VAL A 369 25.98 32.85 11.58
N PHE A 370 25.49 33.40 10.47
CA PHE A 370 26.25 34.01 9.38
C PHE A 370 25.82 35.46 9.19
#